data_AF-A0A386JC86-F1
#
_entry.id   AF-A0A386JC86-F1
#
_cell.length_a   1.000
_cell.length_b   1.000
_cell.length_c   1.000
_cell.angle_alpha   90.00
_cell.angle_beta   90.00
_cell.angle_gamma   90.00
#
_symmetry.space_group_name_H-M   'P 1'
#
loop_
_entity.id
_entity.type
_entity.pdbx_description
1 polymer ?
#
loop_
_entity_poly.entity_id
_entity_poly.type
_entity_poly.pdbx_seq_one_letter_code
_entity_poly.pdbx_strand_id
1 'polypeptide(L)'
;MTNKLLFEDLKPNTRISKLKIKKVISIFKNKIDIVKINDGYYELEKENGLLKNDSIQIISVTKSLIKQYLLYHFLPYNKCFVRKHVSYKDIATLCGISVPTARRNQNLLSILGLAYFTPSSNGYGKFDIVICDEYKNHFKKKNGGGGYITLTTDDLANFLDINCINELKVELKKLLWIDAAKKSRGKKIVFNKENLVNTLPEYIKKSSKLINNIIYSKNSRFKPLGNRLDITNYKSKSEFNKNFRDSTQKRILNLFNNGNFSFSSNYSDTLLRFKFKKPLLDTNIKLESEKTLIVNELVNLSIEFGFKKVLIALNYMFDNTYYEDNININNIHNPGGFVRSFITKSILNIGSLY
;
A
#
# COMPACT_ATOMS: atom_id res chain seq x y z
N MET A 1 -7.98 4.88 15.89
CA MET A 1 -8.12 3.42 15.70
C MET A 1 -8.74 3.19 14.34
N THR A 2 -7.93 3.18 13.29
CA THR A 2 -8.32 2.73 11.96
C THR A 2 -8.63 1.24 12.04
N ASN A 3 -9.85 0.85 11.64
CA ASN A 3 -10.35 -0.51 11.79
C ASN A 3 -9.43 -1.46 11.00
N LYS A 4 -8.67 -2.33 11.69
CA LYS A 4 -7.61 -3.17 11.10
C LYS A 4 -8.12 -4.04 9.94
N LEU A 5 -9.42 -4.34 9.95
CA LEU A 5 -10.16 -5.04 8.90
C LEU A 5 -10.22 -4.28 7.57
N LEU A 6 -10.21 -2.94 7.58
CA LEU A 6 -10.27 -2.11 6.37
C LEU A 6 -9.02 -2.25 5.49
N PHE A 7 -7.88 -2.65 6.06
CA PHE A 7 -6.63 -2.79 5.33
C PHE A 7 -6.35 -4.21 4.82
N GLU A 8 -7.20 -5.19 5.11
CA GLU A 8 -7.00 -6.57 4.63
C GLU A 8 -7.17 -6.70 3.11
N ASP A 9 -7.87 -5.74 2.49
CA ASP A 9 -8.01 -5.63 1.04
C ASP A 9 -6.78 -5.00 0.35
N LEU A 10 -5.85 -4.44 1.13
CA LEU A 10 -4.65 -3.81 0.62
C LEU A 10 -3.47 -4.77 0.61
N LYS A 11 -2.49 -4.47 -0.25
CA LYS A 11 -1.16 -5.08 -0.15
C LYS A 11 -0.57 -4.78 1.24
N PRO A 12 0.05 -5.74 1.94
CA PRO A 12 0.59 -5.49 3.28
C PRO A 12 1.81 -4.56 3.26
N ASN A 13 2.50 -4.44 2.14
CA ASN A 13 3.58 -3.49 1.93
C ASN A 13 3.66 -3.01 0.48
N THR A 14 4.33 -1.88 0.26
CA THR A 14 4.53 -1.29 -1.06
C THR A 14 5.85 -0.52 -1.16
N ARG A 15 6.30 -0.26 -2.40
CA ARG A 15 7.51 0.51 -2.70
C ARG A 15 7.12 1.89 -3.22
N ILE A 16 7.67 2.93 -2.61
CA ILE A 16 7.43 4.31 -3.03
C ILE A 16 8.76 4.98 -3.37
N SER A 17 8.79 5.70 -4.49
CA SER A 17 9.97 6.43 -4.95
C SER A 17 10.38 7.50 -3.92
N LYS A 18 11.65 7.50 -3.53
CA LYS A 18 12.22 8.53 -2.64
C LYS A 18 12.09 9.92 -3.26
N LEU A 19 12.28 10.00 -4.58
CA LEU A 19 12.18 11.25 -5.32
C LEU A 19 10.75 11.80 -5.31
N LYS A 20 9.74 10.94 -5.52
CA LYS A 20 8.34 11.36 -5.47
C LYS A 20 7.92 11.79 -4.06
N ILE A 21 8.38 11.11 -3.00
CA ILE A 21 8.14 11.57 -1.61
C ILE A 21 8.80 12.93 -1.36
N LYS A 22 10.03 13.14 -1.81
CA LYS A 22 10.69 14.45 -1.73
C LYS A 22 9.91 15.52 -2.49
N LYS A 23 9.40 15.21 -3.70
CA LYS A 23 8.53 16.10 -4.49
C LYS A 23 7.27 16.45 -3.71
N VAL A 24 6.60 15.45 -3.13
CA VAL A 24 5.44 15.66 -2.27
C VAL A 24 5.80 16.57 -1.09
N ILE A 25 6.94 16.39 -0.42
CA ILE A 25 7.36 17.28 0.69
C ILE A 25 7.69 18.70 0.17
N SER A 26 8.36 18.84 -0.97
CA SER A 26 8.82 20.12 -1.51
C SER A 26 7.69 20.99 -2.05
N ILE A 27 6.65 20.39 -2.63
CA ILE A 27 5.47 21.09 -3.16
C ILE A 27 4.78 21.99 -2.11
N PHE A 28 5.09 21.83 -0.83
CA PHE A 28 4.53 22.65 0.23
C PHE A 28 5.48 23.62 0.91
N LYS A 29 6.77 23.59 0.57
CA LYS A 29 7.66 24.66 1.02
C LYS A 29 7.29 25.97 0.34
N ASN A 30 6.84 25.87 -0.91
CA ASN A 30 6.47 26.99 -1.75
C ASN A 30 4.96 26.91 -2.02
N LYS A 31 4.23 28.03 -2.07
CA LYS A 31 2.92 28.03 -2.75
C LYS A 31 3.21 27.74 -4.21
N ILE A 32 2.67 26.65 -4.75
CA ILE A 32 2.76 26.39 -6.18
C ILE A 32 1.51 27.00 -6.83
N ASP A 33 1.73 28.10 -7.53
CA ASP A 33 0.77 28.64 -8.48
C ASP A 33 1.00 27.91 -9.81
N ILE A 34 0.09 27.03 -10.22
CA ILE A 34 0.15 26.38 -11.55
C ILE A 34 -0.84 27.11 -12.48
N VAL A 35 -0.33 27.54 -13.63
CA VAL A 35 -1.06 28.28 -14.69
C VAL A 35 -1.86 27.31 -15.58
N LYS A 36 -2.99 27.77 -16.11
CA LYS A 36 -4.03 27.00 -16.82
C LYS A 36 -3.77 26.81 -18.32
N ILE A 37 -3.91 25.54 -18.73
CA ILE A 37 -4.57 24.93 -19.91
C ILE A 37 -4.60 25.75 -21.22
N ASN A 38 -3.61 25.50 -22.09
CA ASN A 38 -3.78 24.92 -23.44
C ASN A 38 -2.43 24.30 -23.87
N ASP A 39 -2.46 23.06 -24.36
CA ASP A 39 -1.40 22.27 -25.02
C ASP A 39 0.05 22.28 -24.49
N GLY A 40 0.25 22.31 -23.17
CA GLY A 40 1.56 21.97 -22.58
C GLY A 40 1.71 22.37 -21.11
N TYR A 41 2.47 21.59 -20.35
CA TYR A 41 2.83 21.89 -18.96
C TYR A 41 4.22 22.56 -18.92
N TYR A 42 4.34 23.75 -18.33
CA TYR A 42 5.61 24.37 -17.95
C TYR A 42 5.59 24.79 -16.48
N GLU A 43 6.63 24.44 -15.71
CA GLU A 43 6.83 24.92 -14.33
C GLU A 43 7.26 26.39 -14.35
N LEU A 44 6.54 27.26 -13.64
CA LEU A 44 6.98 28.62 -13.33
C LEU A 44 7.19 28.73 -11.81
N GLU A 45 8.44 28.93 -11.40
CA GLU A 45 8.77 29.39 -10.05
C GLU A 45 8.78 30.92 -10.05
N LYS A 46 7.93 31.59 -9.25
CA LYS A 46 8.28 32.87 -8.62
C LYS A 46 7.34 33.34 -7.51
N GLU A 47 7.93 34.23 -6.71
CA GLU A 47 7.64 34.63 -5.34
C GLU A 47 6.36 35.48 -5.13
N ASN A 48 5.87 35.40 -3.89
CA ASN A 48 5.15 36.44 -3.15
C ASN A 48 4.06 37.24 -3.90
N GLY A 49 2.86 36.64 -3.94
CA GLY A 49 1.62 37.35 -3.61
C GLY A 49 0.97 38.18 -4.72
N LEU A 50 -0.37 38.08 -4.73
CA LEU A 50 -1.34 38.92 -5.44
C LEU A 50 -1.27 38.90 -6.97
N LEU A 51 -2.09 38.06 -7.60
CA LEU A 51 -2.75 38.40 -8.87
C LEU A 51 -4.10 37.68 -8.97
N LYS A 52 -5.16 38.46 -9.18
CA LYS A 52 -6.53 38.04 -9.52
C LYS A 52 -6.60 38.08 -11.04
N ASN A 53 -6.65 36.92 -11.69
CA ASN A 53 -7.05 36.75 -13.09
C ASN A 53 -7.67 35.36 -13.26
N ASP A 54 -8.70 35.24 -14.09
CA ASP A 54 -9.66 34.11 -14.19
C ASP A 54 -9.07 32.76 -14.67
N SER A 55 -7.74 32.66 -14.75
CA SER A 55 -6.98 31.51 -15.23
C SER A 55 -5.95 30.98 -14.23
N ILE A 56 -5.83 31.53 -13.02
CA ILE A 56 -4.86 31.07 -12.01
C ILE A 56 -5.55 30.14 -11.00
N GLN A 57 -5.16 28.86 -10.97
CA GLN A 57 -5.60 27.95 -9.92
C GLN A 57 -4.46 27.72 -8.92
N ILE A 58 -4.56 28.33 -7.74
CA ILE A 58 -3.65 28.05 -6.63
C ILE A 58 -3.89 26.60 -6.16
N ILE A 59 -2.91 25.73 -6.40
CA ILE A 59 -2.99 24.34 -5.95
C ILE A 59 -2.36 24.26 -4.56
N SER A 60 -3.21 24.39 -3.53
CA SER A 60 -2.83 23.99 -2.19
C SER A 60 -2.94 22.49 -2.05
N VAL A 61 -1.81 21.82 -1.85
CA VAL A 61 -1.84 20.41 -1.49
C VAL A 61 -2.42 20.29 -0.08
N THR A 62 -3.25 19.28 0.14
CA THR A 62 -3.95 19.02 1.40
C THR A 62 -3.42 17.74 2.06
N LYS A 63 -3.66 17.57 3.37
CA LYS A 63 -3.31 16.32 4.07
C LYS A 63 -4.00 15.12 3.42
N SER A 64 -5.24 15.30 2.96
CA SER A 64 -6.01 14.28 2.25
C SER A 64 -5.38 13.91 0.91
N LEU A 65 -4.78 14.87 0.18
CA LEU A 65 -4.08 14.57 -1.07
C LEU A 65 -2.91 13.63 -0.85
N ILE A 66 -2.07 13.91 0.17
CA ILE A 66 -0.93 13.04 0.53
C ILE A 66 -1.43 11.67 0.96
N LYS A 67 -2.42 11.62 1.85
CA LYS A 67 -3.01 10.37 2.36
C LYS A 67 -3.52 9.48 1.23
N GLN A 68 -4.25 10.06 0.29
CA GLN A 68 -4.79 9.35 -0.87
C GLN A 68 -3.67 8.89 -1.83
N TYR A 69 -2.65 9.73 -2.07
CA TYR A 69 -1.49 9.33 -2.86
C TYR A 69 -0.75 8.14 -2.24
N LEU A 70 -0.49 8.17 -0.93
CA LEU A 70 0.13 7.06 -0.20
C LEU A 70 -0.74 5.80 -0.29
N LEU A 71 -2.05 5.92 -0.07
CA LEU A 71 -3.00 4.81 -0.15
C LEU A 71 -2.96 4.11 -1.53
N TYR A 72 -2.88 4.86 -2.63
CA TYR A 72 -2.87 4.28 -3.97
C TYR A 72 -1.74 3.26 -4.17
N HIS A 73 -0.57 3.46 -3.55
CA HIS A 73 0.53 2.50 -3.65
C HIS A 73 0.22 1.14 -3.03
N PHE A 74 -0.74 1.06 -2.11
CA PHE A 74 -1.17 -0.16 -1.44
C PHE A 74 -2.27 -0.91 -2.20
N LEU A 75 -2.88 -0.29 -3.22
CA LEU A 75 -3.85 -0.96 -4.07
C LEU A 75 -3.16 -2.02 -4.95
N PRO A 76 -3.74 -3.23 -5.09
CA PRO A 76 -3.28 -4.24 -6.03
C PRO A 76 -3.31 -3.73 -7.48
N TYR A 77 -2.36 -4.19 -8.29
CA TYR A 77 -2.21 -3.79 -9.68
C TYR A 77 -1.92 -4.99 -10.58
N ASN A 78 -2.19 -4.84 -11.88
CA ASN A 78 -1.85 -5.85 -12.88
C ASN A 78 -0.38 -5.76 -13.34
N LYS A 79 0.05 -6.65 -14.24
CA LYS A 79 1.44 -6.67 -14.74
C LYS A 79 1.92 -5.34 -15.36
N CYS A 80 1.01 -4.48 -15.80
CA CYS A 80 1.29 -3.16 -16.36
C CYS A 80 1.23 -2.02 -15.32
N PHE A 81 1.19 -2.35 -14.02
CA PHE A 81 1.07 -1.39 -12.91
C PHE A 81 -0.25 -0.58 -12.90
N VAL A 82 -1.26 -1.06 -13.62
CA VAL A 82 -2.60 -0.45 -13.64
C VAL A 82 -3.41 -1.04 -12.49
N ARG A 83 -4.00 -0.16 -11.68
CA ARG A 83 -5.05 -0.51 -10.73
C ARG A 83 -6.38 -0.25 -11.41
N LYS A 84 -7.19 -1.28 -11.54
CA LYS A 84 -8.45 -1.22 -12.27
C LYS A 84 -9.63 -1.03 -11.31
N HIS A 85 -10.65 -0.31 -11.77
CA HIS A 85 -11.95 -0.16 -11.11
C HIS A 85 -11.87 0.28 -9.63
N VAL A 86 -10.95 1.20 -9.32
CA VAL A 86 -10.82 1.80 -7.99
C VAL A 86 -12.07 2.63 -7.68
N SER A 87 -12.71 2.34 -6.55
CA SER A 87 -13.94 3.00 -6.10
C SER A 87 -13.64 4.28 -5.32
N TYR A 88 -14.26 5.41 -5.69
CA TYR A 88 -14.15 6.63 -4.88
C TYR A 88 -14.72 6.46 -3.47
N LYS A 89 -15.74 5.61 -3.29
CA LYS A 89 -16.35 5.33 -1.99
C LYS A 89 -15.36 4.64 -1.06
N ASP A 90 -14.56 3.72 -1.60
CA ASP A 90 -13.56 2.98 -0.83
C ASP A 90 -12.41 3.90 -0.44
N ILE A 91 -11.94 4.73 -1.37
CA ILE A 91 -10.91 5.75 -1.09
C ILE A 91 -11.40 6.75 -0.04
N ALA A 92 -12.65 7.22 -0.15
CA ALA A 92 -13.27 8.10 0.82
C ALA A 92 -13.30 7.48 2.22
N THR A 93 -13.72 6.21 2.30
CA THR A 93 -13.78 5.45 3.55
C THR A 93 -12.40 5.25 4.16
N LEU A 94 -11.42 4.77 3.37
CA LEU A 94 -10.07 4.47 3.83
C LEU A 94 -9.28 5.71 4.25
N CYS A 95 -9.48 6.84 3.58
CA CYS A 95 -8.83 8.10 3.92
C CYS A 95 -9.60 8.96 4.94
N GLY A 96 -10.84 8.60 5.29
CA GLY A 96 -11.72 9.40 6.15
C GLY A 96 -12.07 10.76 5.54
N ILE A 97 -12.43 10.78 4.25
CA ILE A 97 -12.78 11.99 3.49
C ILE A 97 -14.09 11.80 2.72
N SER A 98 -14.65 12.90 2.20
CA SER A 98 -15.83 12.82 1.33
C SER A 98 -15.47 12.32 -0.08
N VAL A 99 -16.42 11.70 -0.78
CA VAL A 99 -16.27 11.31 -2.19
C VAL A 99 -15.92 12.50 -3.11
N PRO A 100 -16.55 13.69 -2.97
CA PRO A 100 -16.13 14.88 -3.70
C PRO A 100 -14.66 15.27 -3.45
N THR A 101 -14.19 15.17 -2.20
CA THR A 101 -12.77 15.41 -1.86
C THR A 101 -11.86 14.39 -2.54
N ALA A 102 -12.23 13.11 -2.58
CA ALA A 102 -11.47 12.07 -3.25
C ALA A 102 -11.33 12.33 -4.77
N ARG A 103 -12.41 12.77 -5.42
CA ARG A 103 -12.41 13.19 -6.84
C ARG A 103 -11.50 14.39 -7.09
N ARG A 104 -11.62 15.44 -6.26
CA ARG A 104 -10.77 16.62 -6.35
C ARG A 104 -9.29 16.26 -6.20
N ASN A 105 -8.96 15.42 -5.23
CA ASN A 105 -7.59 14.96 -5.00
C ASN A 105 -7.03 14.20 -6.21
N GLN A 106 -7.81 13.34 -6.84
CA GLN A 106 -7.40 12.65 -8.06
C GLN A 106 -6.98 13.64 -9.16
N ASN A 107 -7.80 14.65 -9.45
CA ASN A 107 -7.47 15.65 -10.46
C ASN A 107 -6.17 16.39 -10.12
N LEU A 108 -6.00 16.77 -8.86
CA LEU A 108 -4.77 17.42 -8.40
C LEU A 108 -3.54 16.50 -8.53
N LEU A 109 -3.64 15.21 -8.24
CA LEU A 109 -2.54 14.26 -8.42
C LEU A 109 -2.12 14.12 -9.90
N SER A 110 -3.08 14.24 -10.81
CA SER A 110 -2.82 14.26 -12.26
C SER A 110 -2.08 15.52 -12.67
N ILE A 111 -2.56 16.70 -12.24
CA ILE A 111 -1.92 17.99 -12.53
C ILE A 111 -0.48 18.03 -11.97
N LEU A 112 -0.23 17.44 -10.81
CA LEU A 112 1.10 17.37 -10.19
C LEU A 112 2.05 16.32 -10.84
N GLY A 113 1.56 15.55 -11.82
CA GLY A 113 2.32 14.47 -12.47
C GLY A 113 2.69 13.32 -11.51
N LEU A 114 1.82 13.06 -10.52
CA LEU A 114 2.02 12.01 -9.51
C LEU A 114 1.29 10.72 -9.87
N ALA A 115 0.12 10.82 -10.50
CA ALA A 115 -0.65 9.67 -10.97
C ALA A 115 -1.54 10.06 -12.16
N TYR A 116 -1.86 9.11 -13.03
CA TYR A 116 -2.73 9.28 -14.18
C TYR A 116 -3.94 8.38 -14.06
N PHE A 117 -5.06 8.83 -14.59
CA PHE A 117 -6.36 8.22 -14.34
C PHE A 117 -7.18 8.15 -15.61
N THR A 118 -7.96 7.09 -15.75
CA THR A 118 -8.98 6.97 -16.79
C THR A 118 -10.31 6.58 -16.16
N PRO A 119 -11.44 7.19 -16.56
CA PRO A 119 -12.75 6.72 -16.16
C PRO A 119 -12.89 5.23 -16.48
N SER A 120 -13.49 4.47 -15.58
CA SER A 120 -13.78 3.07 -15.86
C SER A 120 -14.97 2.98 -16.81
N SER A 121 -14.85 2.21 -17.89
CA SER A 121 -15.94 1.96 -18.83
C SER A 121 -17.14 1.25 -18.18
N ASN A 122 -16.92 0.55 -17.07
CA ASN A 122 -17.89 -0.41 -16.51
C ASN A 122 -18.43 -0.02 -15.12
N GLY A 123 -18.32 1.24 -14.67
CA GLY A 123 -18.86 1.58 -13.35
C GLY A 123 -18.90 3.07 -13.00
N TYR A 124 -20.12 3.55 -12.69
CA TYR A 124 -20.31 4.87 -12.10
C TYR A 124 -19.54 5.00 -10.80
N GLY A 125 -18.70 6.04 -10.67
CA GLY A 125 -17.89 6.27 -9.47
C GLY A 125 -16.67 5.36 -9.31
N LYS A 126 -16.25 4.65 -10.37
CA LYS A 126 -14.99 3.88 -10.42
C LYS A 126 -14.04 4.44 -11.48
N PHE A 127 -12.74 4.21 -11.31
CA PHE A 127 -11.69 4.65 -12.23
C PHE A 127 -10.50 3.71 -12.24
N ASP A 128 -9.71 3.76 -13.31
CA ASP A 128 -8.41 3.10 -13.36
C ASP A 128 -7.32 4.11 -13.07
N ILE A 129 -6.22 3.67 -12.46
CA ILE A 129 -5.11 4.54 -12.09
C ILE A 129 -3.75 3.86 -12.33
N VAL A 130 -2.82 4.66 -12.85
CA VAL A 130 -1.40 4.37 -12.93
C VAL A 130 -0.62 5.38 -12.11
N ILE A 131 0.24 4.91 -11.22
CA ILE A 131 1.11 5.81 -10.45
C ILE A 131 2.37 6.10 -11.26
N CYS A 132 2.68 7.39 -11.43
CA CYS A 132 3.78 7.85 -12.25
C CYS A 132 5.12 7.29 -11.75
N ASP A 133 5.90 6.70 -12.67
CA ASP A 133 7.23 6.10 -12.43
C ASP A 133 7.30 4.94 -11.43
N GLU A 134 6.17 4.37 -10.98
CA GLU A 134 6.19 3.33 -9.94
C GLU A 134 6.97 2.07 -10.37
N TYR A 135 6.87 1.69 -11.65
CA TYR A 135 7.59 0.55 -12.21
C TYR A 135 9.11 0.67 -12.06
N LYS A 136 9.67 1.90 -12.09
CA LYS A 136 11.11 2.16 -11.90
C LYS A 136 11.60 1.75 -10.51
N ASN A 137 10.71 1.61 -9.52
CA ASN A 137 11.05 1.11 -8.19
C ASN A 137 11.47 -0.38 -8.18
N HIS A 138 11.31 -1.08 -9.30
CA HIS A 138 11.74 -2.47 -9.47
C HIS A 138 13.09 -2.58 -10.18
N PHE A 139 13.64 -1.48 -10.68
CA PHE A 139 14.92 -1.46 -11.39
C PHE A 139 16.10 -1.17 -10.47
N LYS A 140 17.26 -1.75 -10.81
CA LYS A 140 18.54 -1.35 -10.23
C LYS A 140 18.91 0.05 -10.72
N LYS A 141 19.76 0.77 -9.97
CA LYS A 141 20.21 2.13 -10.33
C LYS A 141 20.75 2.22 -11.76
N LYS A 142 21.53 1.22 -12.18
CA LYS A 142 22.07 1.11 -13.55
C LYS A 142 21.02 1.04 -14.67
N ASN A 143 19.79 0.62 -14.36
CA ASN A 143 18.68 0.50 -15.30
C ASN A 143 17.66 1.64 -15.11
N GLY A 144 18.10 2.81 -14.61
CA GLY A 144 17.23 3.96 -14.37
C GLY A 144 16.41 3.92 -13.06
N GLY A 145 16.74 3.02 -12.13
CA GLY A 145 16.08 2.96 -10.82
C GLY A 145 16.44 4.14 -9.90
N GLY A 146 15.44 4.96 -9.52
CA GLY A 146 15.64 6.17 -8.69
C GLY A 146 15.74 5.94 -7.17
N GLY A 147 15.67 4.69 -6.72
CA GLY A 147 15.65 4.32 -5.30
C GLY A 147 14.27 4.50 -4.66
N TYR A 148 13.89 3.55 -3.83
CA TYR A 148 12.59 3.50 -3.16
C TYR A 148 12.74 3.31 -1.66
N ILE A 149 11.66 3.61 -0.92
CA ILE A 149 11.45 3.12 0.44
C ILE A 149 10.33 2.08 0.42
N THR A 150 10.35 1.15 1.38
CA THR A 150 9.23 0.22 1.58
C THR A 150 8.36 0.73 2.71
N LEU A 151 7.06 0.84 2.47
CA LEU A 151 6.05 1.14 3.49
C LEU A 151 5.19 -0.08 3.74
N THR A 152 4.76 -0.23 4.98
CA THR A 152 3.85 -1.27 5.48
C THR A 152 2.46 -0.68 5.73
N THR A 153 1.44 -1.53 5.87
CA THR A 153 0.09 -1.06 6.24
C THR A 153 0.08 -0.42 7.63
N ASP A 154 0.98 -0.80 8.54
CA ASP A 154 1.19 -0.11 9.83
C ASP A 154 1.68 1.33 9.60
N ASP A 155 2.56 1.57 8.61
CA ASP A 155 3.01 2.91 8.24
C ASP A 155 1.85 3.73 7.65
N LEU A 156 1.09 3.13 6.73
CA LEU A 156 -0.07 3.78 6.13
C LEU A 156 -1.09 4.19 7.19
N ALA A 157 -1.46 3.29 8.09
CA ALA A 157 -2.41 3.56 9.17
C ALA A 157 -1.95 4.74 10.03
N ASN A 158 -0.67 4.79 10.41
CA ASN A 158 -0.12 5.92 11.15
C ASN A 158 -0.21 7.23 10.36
N PHE A 159 0.14 7.25 9.06
CA PHE A 159 0.02 8.46 8.24
C PHE A 159 -1.44 8.91 8.05
N LEU A 160 -2.37 7.97 7.98
CA LEU A 160 -3.80 8.26 7.88
C LEU A 160 -4.37 8.85 9.17
N ASP A 161 -3.80 8.53 10.33
CA ASP A 161 -4.22 9.08 11.63
C ASP A 161 -3.67 10.51 11.88
N ILE A 162 -2.65 10.96 11.14
CA ILE A 162 -2.08 12.32 11.30
C ILE A 162 -3.04 13.38 10.74
N ASN A 163 -3.46 14.31 11.59
CA ASN A 163 -4.45 15.35 11.25
C ASN A 163 -3.87 16.71 10.87
N CYS A 164 -2.58 16.93 11.14
CA CYS A 164 -1.87 18.14 10.76
C CYS A 164 -0.97 17.86 9.54
N ILE A 165 -1.08 18.69 8.52
CA ILE A 165 -0.32 18.49 7.28
C ILE A 165 1.20 18.65 7.49
N ASN A 166 1.60 19.53 8.40
CA ASN A 166 3.02 19.77 8.68
C ASN A 166 3.62 18.64 9.51
N GLU A 167 2.84 18.05 10.42
CA GLU A 167 3.22 16.81 11.10
C GLU A 167 3.44 15.68 10.10
N LEU A 168 2.53 15.50 9.14
CA LEU A 168 2.65 14.45 8.12
C LEU A 168 3.93 14.62 7.27
N LYS A 169 4.29 15.86 6.90
CA LYS A 169 5.54 16.16 6.18
C LYS A 169 6.77 15.83 7.00
N VAL A 170 6.79 16.26 8.25
CA VAL A 170 7.90 15.98 9.16
C VAL A 170 8.03 14.47 9.35
N GLU A 171 6.93 13.74 9.47
CA GLU A 171 6.93 12.29 9.60
C GLU A 171 7.50 11.59 8.35
N LEU A 172 7.07 12.00 7.15
CA LEU A 172 7.65 11.51 5.89
C LEU A 172 9.14 11.86 5.76
N LYS A 173 9.57 13.03 6.25
CA LYS A 173 10.99 13.40 6.26
C LYS A 173 11.80 12.53 7.23
N LYS A 174 11.28 12.28 8.45
CA LYS A 174 11.90 11.38 9.43
C LYS A 174 12.06 9.98 8.84
N LEU A 175 11.05 9.47 8.15
CA LEU A 175 11.10 8.18 7.44
C LEU A 175 12.20 8.13 6.38
N LEU A 176 12.32 9.15 5.52
CA LEU A 176 13.41 9.25 4.54
C LEU A 176 14.79 9.28 5.20
N TRP A 177 14.90 9.90 6.37
CA TRP A 177 16.13 9.94 7.14
C TRP A 177 16.50 8.58 7.71
N ILE A 178 15.54 7.90 8.32
CA ILE A 178 15.71 6.57 8.90
C ILE A 178 16.19 5.60 7.82
N ASP A 179 15.59 5.62 6.63
CA ASP A 179 16.01 4.78 5.51
C ASP A 179 17.41 5.15 4.97
N ALA A 180 17.82 6.42 5.06
CA ALA A 180 19.17 6.85 4.67
C ALA A 180 20.23 6.44 5.71
N ALA A 181 19.88 6.40 6.99
CA ALA A 181 20.78 6.11 8.11
C ALA A 181 21.11 4.62 8.26
N LYS A 182 21.25 3.88 7.15
CA LYS A 182 21.35 2.40 6.95
C LYS A 182 22.27 1.57 7.88
N LYS A 183 22.88 2.16 8.92
CA LYS A 183 23.89 1.56 9.79
C LYS A 183 23.74 1.86 11.30
N SER A 184 22.59 2.32 11.81
CA SER A 184 22.44 2.39 13.27
C SER A 184 22.25 0.99 13.86
N ARG A 185 23.30 0.42 14.45
CA ARG A 185 23.17 -0.69 15.41
C ARG A 185 22.35 -0.18 16.60
N GLY A 186 21.03 -0.27 16.53
CA GLY A 186 20.13 0.12 17.61
C GLY A 186 18.83 0.78 17.16
N LYS A 187 17.83 0.78 18.06
CA LYS A 187 16.50 1.39 17.88
C LYS A 187 16.50 2.93 18.01
N LYS A 188 17.67 3.56 17.89
CA LYS A 188 17.85 5.01 18.02
C LYS A 188 18.79 5.52 16.92
N ILE A 189 18.34 6.51 16.15
CA ILE A 189 19.10 7.10 15.04
C ILE A 189 19.45 8.54 15.37
N VAL A 190 20.71 8.93 15.24
CA VAL A 190 21.13 10.33 15.43
C VAL A 190 20.44 11.21 14.37
N PHE A 191 19.82 12.31 14.81
CA PHE A 191 19.16 13.26 13.92
C PHE A 191 19.50 14.70 14.30
N ASN A 192 19.50 15.59 13.30
CA ASN A 192 19.56 17.03 13.52
C ASN A 192 18.16 17.62 13.43
N LYS A 193 17.71 18.27 14.50
CA LYS A 193 16.42 18.97 14.60
C LYS A 193 16.28 20.06 13.53
N GLU A 194 17.34 20.81 13.23
CA GLU A 194 17.32 21.89 12.24
C GLU A 194 16.93 21.40 10.86
N ASN A 195 17.38 20.21 10.47
CA ASN A 195 17.01 19.62 9.18
C ASN A 195 15.51 19.27 9.10
N LEU A 196 14.85 18.98 10.22
CA LEU A 196 13.39 18.83 10.27
C LEU A 196 12.70 20.20 10.24
N VAL A 197 13.21 21.18 10.98
CA VAL A 197 12.71 22.57 10.94
C VAL A 197 12.78 23.14 9.53
N ASN A 198 13.84 22.81 8.78
CA ASN A 198 14.01 23.20 7.39
C ASN A 198 13.00 22.58 6.42
N THR A 199 12.19 21.60 6.85
CA THR A 199 11.06 21.09 6.05
C THR A 199 9.75 21.84 6.28
N LEU A 200 9.69 22.65 7.33
CA LEU A 200 8.50 23.43 7.67
C LEU A 200 8.44 24.72 6.83
N PRO A 201 7.23 25.22 6.52
CA PRO A 201 7.03 26.54 5.95
C PRO A 201 7.59 27.67 6.82
N GLU A 202 7.99 28.78 6.21
CA GLU A 202 8.60 29.93 6.90
C GLU A 202 7.72 30.51 8.00
N TYR A 203 6.40 30.59 7.79
CA TYR A 203 5.47 31.12 8.80
C TYR A 203 5.49 30.29 10.10
N ILE A 204 5.82 29.00 10.04
CA ILE A 204 5.94 28.13 11.22
C ILE A 204 7.29 28.33 11.90
N LYS A 205 8.35 28.57 11.12
CA LYS A 205 9.72 28.74 11.64
C LYS A 205 9.86 29.91 12.62
N LYS A 206 8.94 30.86 12.56
CA LYS A 206 8.87 32.03 13.47
C LYS A 206 8.45 31.68 14.92
N SER A 207 7.93 30.47 15.17
CA SER A 207 7.44 30.07 16.49
C SER A 207 8.06 28.76 16.96
N SER A 208 8.91 28.84 17.99
CA SER A 208 9.51 27.68 18.66
C SER A 208 8.44 26.72 19.23
N LYS A 209 7.34 27.26 19.75
CA LYS A 209 6.20 26.49 20.25
C LYS A 209 5.53 25.66 19.15
N LEU A 210 5.24 26.27 17.99
CA LEU A 210 4.64 25.55 16.86
C LEU A 210 5.58 24.48 16.29
N ILE A 211 6.87 24.80 16.16
CA ILE A 211 7.90 23.85 15.74
C ILE A 211 7.90 22.63 16.68
N ASN A 212 7.93 22.86 17.99
CA ASN A 212 7.96 21.78 18.97
C ASN A 212 6.68 20.95 18.93
N ASN A 213 5.50 21.58 18.83
CA ASN A 213 4.23 20.85 18.70
C ASN A 213 4.21 19.92 17.48
N ILE A 214 4.80 20.33 16.36
CA ILE A 214 4.85 19.52 15.14
C ILE A 214 5.91 18.41 15.24
N ILE A 215 7.13 18.73 15.69
CA ILE A 215 8.25 17.77 15.75
C ILE A 215 8.00 16.69 16.80
N TYR A 216 7.44 17.07 17.96
CA TYR A 216 7.13 16.22 19.10
C TYR A 216 5.64 15.87 19.17
N SER A 217 4.93 15.89 18.04
CA SER A 217 3.50 15.51 17.99
C SER A 217 3.28 14.15 18.65
N LYS A 218 2.20 14.06 19.43
CA LYS A 218 1.78 12.81 20.09
C LYS A 218 1.52 11.68 19.08
N ASN A 219 1.13 12.03 17.86
CA ASN A 219 0.82 11.09 16.79
C ASN A 219 2.06 10.64 15.99
N SER A 220 3.23 11.22 16.28
CA SER A 220 4.48 10.84 15.63
C SER A 220 4.88 9.42 16.04
N ARG A 221 5.15 8.59 15.04
CA ARG A 221 5.71 7.26 15.19
C ARG A 221 7.20 7.32 15.53
N PHE A 222 7.91 8.32 15.03
CA PHE A 222 9.34 8.52 15.24
C PHE A 222 9.59 9.64 16.26
N LYS A 223 9.62 9.27 17.54
CA LYS A 223 9.72 10.22 18.65
C LYS A 223 11.14 10.72 18.84
N PRO A 224 11.40 12.04 18.83
CA PRO A 224 12.72 12.55 19.15
C PRO A 224 13.01 12.48 20.66
N LEU A 225 14.16 11.92 21.02
CA LEU A 225 14.75 11.80 22.36
C LEU A 225 16.15 12.46 22.35
N GLY A 226 16.23 13.72 22.77
CA GLY A 226 17.45 14.53 22.61
C GLY A 226 17.83 14.64 21.13
N ASN A 227 19.06 14.24 20.80
CA ASN A 227 19.60 14.25 19.43
C ASN A 227 19.39 12.91 18.69
N ARG A 228 18.47 12.06 19.17
CA ARG A 228 18.18 10.75 18.57
C ARG A 228 16.68 10.58 18.28
N LEU A 229 16.31 9.96 17.17
CA LEU A 229 14.97 9.49 16.89
C LEU A 229 14.81 8.08 17.45
N ASP A 230 13.80 7.87 18.27
CA ASP A 230 13.34 6.56 18.70
C ASP A 230 12.55 5.91 17.56
N ILE A 231 13.02 4.74 17.13
CA ILE A 231 12.40 3.91 16.08
C ILE A 231 11.92 2.55 16.62
N THR A 232 11.73 2.42 17.94
CA THR A 232 11.26 1.19 18.59
C THR A 232 9.98 0.61 17.99
N ASN A 233 9.06 1.48 17.59
CA ASN A 233 7.78 1.11 16.98
C ASN A 233 7.84 0.97 15.45
N TYR A 234 9.03 1.12 14.85
CA TYR A 234 9.24 0.94 13.41
C TYR A 234 9.83 -0.43 13.15
N LYS A 235 9.07 -1.27 12.44
CA LYS A 235 9.52 -2.60 12.04
C LYS A 235 10.26 -2.49 10.72
N SER A 236 11.38 -3.21 10.61
CA SER A 236 12.03 -3.35 9.31
C SER A 236 11.12 -4.12 8.34
N LYS A 237 11.32 -3.95 7.02
CA LYS A 237 10.60 -4.73 6.00
C LYS A 237 10.69 -6.24 6.26
N SER A 238 11.87 -6.72 6.63
CA SER A 238 12.11 -8.15 6.90
C SER A 238 11.27 -8.64 8.08
N GLU A 239 11.31 -7.90 9.18
CA GLU A 239 10.56 -8.20 10.40
C GLU A 239 9.04 -8.15 10.16
N PHE A 240 8.55 -7.11 9.49
CA PHE A 240 7.13 -7.01 9.16
C PHE A 240 6.68 -8.16 8.25
N ASN A 241 7.45 -8.49 7.21
CA ASN A 241 7.09 -9.57 6.29
C ASN A 241 7.10 -10.94 6.96
N LYS A 242 8.03 -11.19 7.89
CA LYS A 242 8.04 -12.41 8.69
C LYS A 242 6.75 -12.53 9.50
N ASN A 243 6.43 -11.50 10.29
CA ASN A 243 5.23 -11.48 11.11
C ASN A 243 3.93 -11.62 10.29
N PHE A 244 3.86 -10.95 9.13
CA PHE A 244 2.71 -11.05 8.23
C PHE A 244 2.57 -12.46 7.65
N ARG A 245 3.68 -13.07 7.19
CA ARG A 245 3.71 -14.44 6.67
C ARG A 245 3.24 -15.43 7.72
N ASP A 246 3.80 -15.37 8.93
CA ASP A 246 3.47 -16.30 10.03
C ASP A 246 1.99 -16.20 10.41
N SER A 247 1.45 -14.99 10.52
CA SER A 247 0.03 -14.76 10.81
C SER A 247 -0.88 -15.27 9.69
N THR A 248 -0.53 -14.97 8.44
CA THR A 248 -1.31 -15.37 7.26
C THR A 248 -1.30 -16.89 7.06
N GLN A 249 -0.14 -17.52 7.25
CA GLN A 249 0.02 -18.98 7.21
C GLN A 249 -0.91 -19.67 8.21
N LYS A 250 -0.95 -19.20 9.47
CA LYS A 250 -1.86 -19.72 10.49
C LYS A 250 -3.32 -19.59 10.08
N ARG A 251 -3.72 -18.43 9.54
CA ARG A 251 -5.10 -18.20 9.07
C ARG A 251 -5.48 -19.13 7.93
N ILE A 252 -4.60 -19.29 6.94
CA ILE A 252 -4.83 -20.20 5.80
C ILE A 252 -4.96 -21.64 6.30
N LEU A 253 -4.04 -22.11 7.14
CA LEU A 253 -4.11 -23.46 7.71
C LEU A 253 -5.42 -23.69 8.47
N ASN A 254 -5.85 -22.73 9.27
CA ASN A 254 -7.12 -22.82 10.00
C ASN A 254 -8.33 -22.90 9.05
N LEU A 255 -8.31 -22.23 7.90
CA LEU A 255 -9.39 -22.31 6.91
C LEU A 255 -9.52 -23.72 6.33
N PHE A 256 -8.41 -24.32 5.88
CA PHE A 256 -8.41 -25.69 5.37
C PHE A 256 -8.84 -26.70 6.44
N ASN A 257 -8.30 -26.56 7.66
CA ASN A 257 -8.59 -27.49 8.76
C ASN A 257 -10.05 -27.39 9.23
N ASN A 258 -10.58 -26.18 9.44
CA ASN A 258 -11.94 -26.01 9.95
C ASN A 258 -13.01 -26.39 8.92
N GLY A 259 -12.72 -26.16 7.63
CA GLY A 259 -13.60 -26.53 6.54
C GLY A 259 -13.47 -27.98 6.06
N ASN A 260 -12.55 -28.77 6.65
CA ASN A 260 -12.19 -30.11 6.18
C ASN A 260 -11.87 -30.17 4.67
N PHE A 261 -11.27 -29.09 4.14
CA PHE A 261 -10.94 -29.01 2.71
C PHE A 261 -9.61 -29.68 2.41
N SER A 262 -9.53 -30.39 1.28
CA SER A 262 -8.25 -30.87 0.78
C SER A 262 -7.35 -29.70 0.36
N PHE A 263 -6.05 -29.81 0.62
CA PHE A 263 -5.08 -28.84 0.13
C PHE A 263 -4.98 -28.86 -1.40
N SER A 264 -5.06 -30.03 -2.04
CA SER A 264 -5.04 -30.21 -3.50
C SER A 264 -5.60 -31.58 -3.89
N SER A 265 -5.79 -31.81 -5.19
CA SER A 265 -6.10 -33.15 -5.73
C SER A 265 -4.99 -34.16 -5.43
N ASN A 266 -3.72 -33.79 -5.65
CA ASN A 266 -2.56 -34.64 -5.37
C ASN A 266 -2.43 -35.02 -3.88
N TYR A 267 -2.78 -34.10 -2.98
CA TYR A 267 -2.82 -34.34 -1.54
C TYR A 267 -3.90 -35.39 -1.21
N SER A 268 -5.09 -35.25 -1.80
CA SER A 268 -6.18 -36.22 -1.66
C SER A 268 -5.82 -37.60 -2.22
N ASP A 269 -5.25 -37.65 -3.43
CA ASP A 269 -4.80 -38.90 -4.07
C ASP A 269 -3.76 -39.63 -3.23
N THR A 270 -2.80 -38.87 -2.69
CA THR A 270 -1.79 -39.41 -1.79
C THR A 270 -2.47 -39.96 -0.53
N LEU A 271 -3.37 -39.20 0.09
CA LEU A 271 -4.09 -39.65 1.29
C LEU A 271 -4.92 -40.94 1.04
N LEU A 272 -5.62 -41.03 -0.10
CA LEU A 272 -6.44 -42.19 -0.48
C LEU A 272 -5.60 -43.45 -0.75
N ARG A 273 -4.50 -43.33 -1.49
CA ARG A 273 -3.59 -44.46 -1.78
C ARG A 273 -3.01 -45.10 -0.52
N PHE A 274 -2.94 -44.35 0.57
CA PHE A 274 -2.30 -44.79 1.82
C PHE A 274 -3.27 -44.98 3.00
N LYS A 275 -4.58 -44.72 2.84
CA LYS A 275 -5.59 -44.99 3.88
C LYS A 275 -5.68 -46.49 4.25
N PHE A 276 -5.16 -47.38 3.41
CA PHE A 276 -5.18 -48.84 3.56
C PHE A 276 -3.81 -49.48 3.82
N LYS A 277 -2.73 -48.70 4.01
CA LYS A 277 -1.39 -49.19 4.40
C LYS A 277 -0.87 -48.38 5.58
N LYS A 278 -0.17 -48.97 6.55
CA LYS A 278 0.49 -48.20 7.64
C LYS A 278 1.28 -47.04 7.01
N PRO A 279 1.02 -45.78 7.37
CA PRO A 279 1.67 -44.64 6.72
C PRO A 279 3.19 -44.72 6.95
N LEU A 280 3.95 -44.83 5.87
CA LEU A 280 5.40 -44.80 5.88
C LEU A 280 5.87 -43.35 6.15
N LEU A 281 7.03 -43.19 6.80
CA LEU A 281 7.64 -41.89 7.11
C LEU A 281 7.70 -40.97 5.86
N ASP A 282 8.06 -41.54 4.71
CA ASP A 282 8.15 -40.83 3.43
C ASP A 282 6.80 -40.26 2.97
N THR A 283 5.69 -40.92 3.27
CA THR A 283 4.34 -40.45 2.93
C THR A 283 3.98 -39.19 3.71
N ASN A 284 4.29 -39.17 5.01
CA ASN A 284 4.04 -37.99 5.85
C ASN A 284 4.89 -36.81 5.40
N ILE A 285 6.15 -37.04 5.04
CA ILE A 285 7.04 -36.03 4.48
C ILE A 285 6.44 -35.46 3.18
N LYS A 286 5.93 -36.31 2.29
CA LYS A 286 5.32 -35.89 1.03
C LYS A 286 4.05 -35.04 1.25
N LEU A 287 3.14 -35.47 2.12
CA LEU A 287 1.92 -34.72 2.44
C LEU A 287 2.22 -33.36 3.07
N GLU A 288 3.15 -33.29 4.03
CA GLU A 288 3.52 -32.02 4.66
C GLU A 288 4.28 -31.08 3.71
N SER A 289 5.09 -31.61 2.79
CA SER A 289 5.78 -30.78 1.79
C SER A 289 4.79 -30.14 0.81
N GLU A 290 3.80 -30.90 0.34
CA GLU A 290 2.74 -30.39 -0.53
C GLU A 290 1.88 -29.33 0.16
N LYS A 291 1.41 -29.60 1.38
CA LYS A 291 0.70 -28.64 2.22
C LYS A 291 1.51 -27.35 2.40
N THR A 292 2.80 -27.48 2.71
CA THR A 292 3.68 -26.32 2.89
C THR A 292 3.83 -25.50 1.61
N LEU A 293 3.94 -26.15 0.45
CA LEU A 293 4.05 -25.48 -0.85
C LEU A 293 2.79 -24.65 -1.15
N ILE A 294 1.62 -25.26 -1.04
CA ILE A 294 0.32 -24.62 -1.32
C ILE A 294 0.09 -23.45 -0.39
N VAL A 295 0.31 -23.65 0.92
CA VAL A 295 0.13 -22.58 1.92
C VAL A 295 1.10 -21.43 1.66
N ASN A 296 2.37 -21.71 1.34
CA ASN A 296 3.34 -20.67 0.99
C ASN A 296 2.94 -19.89 -0.27
N GLU A 297 2.37 -20.55 -1.27
CA GLU A 297 1.86 -19.89 -2.48
C GLU A 297 0.71 -18.94 -2.15
N LEU A 298 -0.28 -19.40 -1.37
CA LEU A 298 -1.41 -18.57 -0.92
C LEU A 298 -0.97 -17.39 -0.04
N VAL A 299 0.05 -17.58 0.81
CA VAL A 299 0.69 -16.49 1.57
C VAL A 299 1.34 -15.47 0.63
N ASN A 300 2.04 -15.92 -0.42
CA ASN A 300 2.65 -15.03 -1.40
C ASN A 300 1.57 -14.24 -2.18
N LEU A 301 0.46 -14.87 -2.54
CA LEU A 301 -0.69 -14.19 -3.14
C LEU A 301 -1.29 -13.15 -2.20
N SER A 302 -1.33 -13.42 -0.90
CA SER A 302 -1.80 -12.47 0.12
C SER A 302 -0.87 -11.25 0.23
N ILE A 303 0.42 -11.40 -0.03
CA ILE A 303 1.36 -10.27 -0.15
C ILE A 303 1.14 -9.47 -1.44
N GLU A 304 0.76 -10.14 -2.53
CA GLU A 304 0.56 -9.52 -3.84
C GLU A 304 -0.76 -8.75 -3.94
N PHE A 305 -1.84 -9.32 -3.40
CA PHE A 305 -3.22 -8.83 -3.59
C PHE A 305 -3.91 -8.38 -2.30
N GLY A 306 -3.36 -8.69 -1.13
CA GLY A 306 -4.03 -8.54 0.17
C GLY A 306 -4.76 -9.82 0.59
N PHE A 307 -4.82 -10.05 1.90
CA PHE A 307 -5.34 -11.30 2.46
C PHE A 307 -6.83 -11.50 2.16
N LYS A 308 -7.64 -10.44 2.23
CA LYS A 308 -9.09 -10.57 2.05
C LYS A 308 -9.48 -10.99 0.64
N LYS A 309 -8.74 -10.56 -0.40
CA LYS A 309 -8.97 -11.04 -1.77
C LYS A 309 -8.66 -12.52 -1.93
N VAL A 310 -7.59 -12.99 -1.27
CA VAL A 310 -7.26 -14.42 -1.22
C VAL A 310 -8.34 -15.20 -0.48
N LEU A 311 -8.84 -14.66 0.64
CA LEU A 311 -9.93 -15.27 1.39
C LEU A 311 -11.21 -15.39 0.56
N ILE A 312 -11.64 -14.33 -0.13
CA ILE A 312 -12.81 -14.35 -1.01
C ILE A 312 -12.64 -15.39 -2.11
N ALA A 313 -11.45 -15.47 -2.73
CA ALA A 313 -11.16 -16.44 -3.77
C ALA A 313 -11.13 -17.89 -3.25
N LEU A 314 -10.64 -18.10 -2.03
CA LEU A 314 -10.67 -19.41 -1.36
C LEU A 314 -12.09 -19.81 -0.99
N ASN A 315 -12.90 -18.91 -0.44
CA ASN A 315 -14.31 -19.18 -0.17
C ASN A 315 -15.06 -19.46 -1.47
N TYR A 316 -14.80 -18.71 -2.55
CA TYR A 316 -15.35 -19.02 -3.87
C TYR A 316 -14.94 -20.42 -4.35
N MET A 317 -13.68 -20.80 -4.14
CA MET A 317 -13.19 -22.14 -4.48
C MET A 317 -13.93 -23.21 -3.67
N PHE A 318 -14.21 -22.96 -2.39
CA PHE A 318 -14.79 -23.92 -1.44
C PHE A 318 -16.33 -24.01 -1.49
N ASP A 319 -17.01 -22.89 -1.70
CA ASP A 319 -18.47 -22.76 -1.52
C ASP A 319 -19.26 -22.86 -2.83
N ASN A 320 -18.62 -22.79 -4.01
CA ASN A 320 -19.32 -22.94 -5.31
C ASN A 320 -19.67 -24.38 -5.65
N THR A 321 -20.61 -24.91 -4.88
CA THR A 321 -21.43 -26.05 -5.27
C THR A 321 -22.70 -25.62 -6.03
N TYR A 322 -22.92 -24.31 -6.26
CA TYR A 322 -24.23 -23.76 -6.63
C TYR A 322 -24.33 -22.85 -7.89
N TYR A 323 -23.25 -22.52 -8.62
CA TYR A 323 -23.35 -21.77 -9.89
C TYR A 323 -22.55 -22.42 -11.03
N GLU A 324 -23.29 -22.84 -12.08
CA GLU A 324 -23.04 -23.26 -13.48
C GLU A 324 -21.71 -23.92 -13.93
N ASP A 325 -20.58 -23.73 -13.26
CA ASP A 325 -19.36 -24.50 -13.49
C ASP A 325 -19.18 -25.48 -12.32
N ASN A 326 -19.26 -26.79 -12.59
CA ASN A 326 -19.01 -27.87 -11.61
C ASN A 326 -17.55 -27.85 -11.12
N ILE A 327 -17.16 -26.88 -10.28
CA ILE A 327 -15.82 -26.81 -9.68
C ILE A 327 -15.74 -27.85 -8.58
N ASN A 328 -15.24 -29.04 -8.92
CA ASN A 328 -14.89 -30.05 -7.93
C ASN A 328 -13.53 -29.69 -7.30
N ILE A 329 -13.55 -29.21 -6.06
CA ILE A 329 -12.35 -28.83 -5.28
C ILE A 329 -11.32 -29.97 -5.23
N ASN A 330 -11.79 -31.22 -5.21
CA ASN A 330 -10.93 -32.41 -5.17
C ASN A 330 -10.17 -32.66 -6.49
N ASN A 331 -10.54 -31.96 -7.57
CA ASN A 331 -9.84 -32.01 -8.86
C ASN A 331 -8.88 -30.83 -9.07
N ILE A 332 -8.75 -29.93 -8.07
CA ILE A 332 -7.85 -28.78 -8.19
C ILE A 332 -6.42 -29.23 -7.84
N HIS A 333 -5.59 -29.41 -8.87
CA HIS A 333 -4.17 -29.72 -8.69
C HIS A 333 -3.35 -28.53 -8.18
N ASN A 334 -3.72 -27.31 -8.57
CA ASN A 334 -3.01 -26.10 -8.18
C ASN A 334 -3.99 -25.01 -7.65
N PRO A 335 -4.30 -25.03 -6.34
CA PRO A 335 -5.16 -24.03 -5.71
C PRO A 335 -4.60 -22.61 -5.82
N GLY A 336 -3.28 -22.42 -5.73
CA GLY A 336 -2.67 -21.10 -5.87
C GLY A 336 -2.86 -20.52 -7.28
N GLY A 337 -2.70 -21.35 -8.30
CA GLY A 337 -3.00 -21.02 -9.70
C GLY A 337 -4.47 -20.66 -9.93
N PHE A 338 -5.39 -21.42 -9.32
CA PHE A 338 -6.83 -21.15 -9.35
C PHE A 338 -7.13 -19.79 -8.71
N VAL A 339 -6.70 -19.57 -7.47
CA VAL A 339 -6.91 -18.33 -6.71
C VAL A 339 -6.34 -17.13 -7.46
N ARG A 340 -5.11 -17.23 -8.00
CA ARG A 340 -4.50 -16.17 -8.80
C ARG A 340 -5.34 -15.83 -10.03
N SER A 341 -5.81 -16.85 -10.74
CA SER A 341 -6.61 -16.68 -11.96
C SER A 341 -7.95 -16.03 -11.63
N PHE A 342 -8.61 -16.46 -10.55
CA PHE A 342 -9.86 -15.86 -10.07
C PHE A 342 -9.65 -14.38 -9.68
N ILE A 343 -8.64 -14.07 -8.86
CA ILE A 343 -8.36 -12.67 -8.47
C ILE A 343 -8.07 -11.81 -9.71
N THR A 344 -7.30 -12.33 -10.67
CA THR A 344 -6.93 -11.57 -11.86
C THR A 344 -8.13 -11.34 -12.80
N LYS A 345 -8.93 -12.37 -13.05
CA LYS A 345 -10.12 -12.28 -13.93
C LYS A 345 -11.26 -11.51 -13.26
N SER A 346 -11.57 -11.81 -12.01
CA SER A 346 -12.74 -11.29 -11.32
C SER A 346 -12.45 -9.95 -10.63
N ILE A 347 -11.28 -9.76 -10.03
CA ILE A 347 -11.03 -8.59 -9.17
C ILE A 347 -10.19 -7.51 -9.86
N LEU A 348 -9.22 -7.90 -10.69
CA LEU A 348 -8.40 -6.95 -11.44
C LEU A 348 -9.01 -6.54 -12.78
N ASN A 349 -9.89 -7.33 -13.41
CA ASN A 349 -10.49 -6.96 -14.69
C ASN A 349 -11.94 -6.48 -14.59
N ILE A 350 -12.65 -6.78 -13.50
CA ILE A 350 -14.07 -6.38 -13.30
C ILE A 350 -14.21 -5.42 -12.09
N GLY A 351 -13.23 -5.42 -11.18
CA GLY A 351 -13.11 -4.51 -10.04
C GLY A 351 -13.36 -5.16 -8.69
N SER A 352 -13.24 -4.38 -7.60
CA SER A 352 -13.44 -4.91 -6.24
C SER A 352 -14.79 -5.61 -6.15
N LEU A 353 -14.78 -6.88 -5.75
CA LEU A 353 -15.97 -7.62 -5.31
C LEU A 353 -16.50 -6.96 -4.03
N TYR A 354 -17.29 -5.92 -4.25
CA TYR A 354 -18.38 -5.48 -3.40
C TYR A 354 -19.62 -5.36 -4.28
#